data_AF-A0A9D6BHJ8-F1
#
_entry.id   AF-A0A9D6BHJ8-F1
#
_cell.length_a   1.000
_cell.length_b   1.000
_cell.length_c   1.000
_cell.angle_alpha   90.00
_cell.angle_beta   90.00
_cell.angle_gamma   90.00
#
_symmetry.space_group_name_H-M   'P 1'
#
loop_
_entity.id
_entity.type
_entity.pdbx_description
1 polymer ?
#
loop_
_entity_poly.entity_id
_entity_poly.type
_entity_poly.pdbx_seq_one_letter_code
_entity_poly.pdbx_strand_id
1 'polypeptide(L)'
;MNDPVVILAARRTAIGSFQGQFQGVSAPALGAAAIRDAVLQAGVHASEVDEVHMGCCLMAGIGQAPARQALIAAGLPDSVPATTLTKMCGSGMKTVMLAHDQLLAGSASLLVAGGMESMTQSPYLLPAARSGQRLGHGQMIDHMFFDGLQDAYDGQLMGVHAEAIAKEMGFTRAEQDAYALASVQRAQAAVASGAFVREIAPVTLKVKGVERTVNVDETPGQCKPDKIPTLKPAFGADGSVTAASSASISDGAAALVLTRDSTARSRDWRPDPALNPRQARLARRP
;
A
#
# COMPACT_ATOMS: atom_id res chain seq x y z
N MET A 1 30.55 -8.85 13.78
CA MET A 1 29.67 -8.00 14.62
C MET A 1 28.29 -8.01 13.98
N ASN A 2 27.23 -8.22 14.77
CA ASN A 2 25.85 -8.22 14.28
C ASN A 2 25.31 -6.78 14.34
N ASP A 3 25.17 -6.11 13.19
CA ASP A 3 24.63 -4.74 13.07
C ASP A 3 23.34 -4.77 12.24
N PRO A 4 22.19 -5.06 12.86
CA PRO A 4 20.94 -5.24 12.14
C PRO A 4 20.34 -3.92 11.66
N VAL A 5 19.52 -4.00 10.62
CA VAL A 5 18.66 -2.89 10.20
C VAL A 5 17.48 -2.76 11.18
N VAL A 6 17.22 -1.54 11.62
CA VAL A 6 16.15 -1.16 12.53
C VAL A 6 15.16 -0.18 11.88
N ILE A 7 13.92 -0.23 12.34
CA ILE A 7 12.84 0.69 11.93
C ILE A 7 12.73 1.80 12.98
N LEU A 8 12.93 3.06 12.56
CA LEU A 8 12.77 4.24 13.41
C LEU A 8 11.31 4.70 13.49
N ALA A 9 10.54 4.49 12.41
CA ALA A 9 9.14 4.86 12.32
C ALA A 9 8.42 3.98 11.28
N ALA A 10 7.13 3.74 11.50
CA ALA A 10 6.25 3.06 10.57
C ALA A 10 4.88 3.75 10.56
N ARG A 11 4.56 4.42 9.45
CA ARG A 11 3.31 5.18 9.29
C ARG A 11 2.58 4.74 8.03
N ARG A 12 1.27 4.73 8.07
CA ARG A 12 0.40 4.52 6.91
C ARG A 12 -0.74 5.51 6.90
N THR A 13 -1.28 5.85 5.76
CA THR A 13 -2.58 6.52 5.73
C THR A 13 -3.65 5.56 6.25
N ALA A 14 -4.85 6.09 6.52
CA ALA A 14 -6.02 5.21 6.50
C ALA A 14 -6.12 4.51 5.13
N ILE A 15 -6.81 3.38 5.08
CA ILE A 15 -7.18 2.68 3.85
C ILE A 15 -8.59 3.13 3.48
N GLY A 16 -8.73 3.75 2.31
CA GLY A 16 -10.03 4.13 1.74
C GLY A 16 -10.57 3.04 0.82
N SER A 17 -11.89 2.92 0.75
CA SER A 17 -12.55 2.02 -0.21
C SER A 17 -12.52 2.62 -1.62
N PHE A 18 -12.66 1.78 -2.65
CA PHE A 18 -12.84 2.24 -4.03
C PHE A 18 -13.92 3.32 -4.16
N GLN A 19 -13.56 4.46 -4.75
CA GLN A 19 -14.42 5.65 -4.88
C GLN A 19 -14.95 6.20 -3.54
N GLY A 20 -14.27 5.90 -2.44
CA GLY A 20 -14.63 6.30 -1.08
C GLY A 20 -13.91 7.56 -0.61
N GLN A 21 -13.39 7.52 0.62
CA GLN A 21 -12.91 8.70 1.33
C GLN A 21 -11.70 9.41 0.70
N PHE A 22 -10.95 8.74 -0.18
CA PHE A 22 -9.82 9.31 -0.92
C PHE A 22 -10.12 9.63 -2.39
N GLN A 23 -11.41 9.71 -2.76
CA GLN A 23 -11.78 10.18 -4.09
C GLN A 23 -11.13 11.54 -4.40
N GLY A 24 -10.49 11.65 -5.57
CA GLY A 24 -9.80 12.88 -5.97
C GLY A 24 -8.35 12.99 -5.46
N VAL A 25 -7.88 12.07 -4.63
CA VAL A 25 -6.51 12.09 -4.08
C VAL A 25 -5.61 11.18 -4.91
N SER A 26 -4.42 11.65 -5.28
CA SER A 26 -3.46 10.84 -6.04
C SER A 26 -2.63 9.93 -5.13
N ALA A 27 -2.11 8.83 -5.68
CA ALA A 27 -1.21 7.93 -4.93
C ALA A 27 0.03 8.68 -4.37
N PRO A 28 0.70 9.58 -5.12
CA PRO A 28 1.79 10.38 -4.55
C PRO A 28 1.38 11.28 -3.39
N ALA A 29 0.16 11.82 -3.37
CA ALA A 29 -0.32 12.64 -2.25
C ALA A 29 -0.53 11.80 -0.98
N LEU A 30 -1.04 10.57 -1.12
CA LEU A 30 -1.13 9.60 -0.02
C LEU A 30 0.28 9.20 0.46
N GLY A 31 1.19 8.90 -0.48
CA GLY A 31 2.59 8.60 -0.21
C GLY A 31 3.28 9.73 0.55
N ALA A 32 3.05 10.98 0.14
CA ALA A 32 3.59 12.15 0.80
C ALA A 32 3.14 12.30 2.25
N ALA A 33 1.86 11.99 2.54
CA ALA A 33 1.35 11.99 3.90
C ALA A 33 2.04 10.93 4.77
N ALA A 34 2.19 9.70 4.27
CA ALA A 34 2.89 8.64 4.99
C ALA A 34 4.38 8.96 5.21
N ILE A 35 5.09 9.42 4.18
CA ILE A 35 6.52 9.77 4.26
C ILE A 35 6.76 10.89 5.27
N ARG A 36 6.02 12.00 5.16
CA ARG A 36 6.17 13.17 6.04
C ARG A 36 5.98 12.78 7.49
N ASP A 37 4.92 12.03 7.78
CA ASP A 37 4.58 11.62 9.13
C ASP A 37 5.58 10.60 9.68
N ALA A 38 6.14 9.73 8.82
CA ALA A 38 7.17 8.76 9.22
C ALA A 38 8.51 9.44 9.54
N VAL A 39 8.94 10.39 8.71
CA VAL A 39 10.14 11.19 8.97
C VAL A 39 9.98 12.01 10.26
N LEU A 40 8.80 12.61 10.46
CA LEU A 40 8.48 13.34 11.69
C LEU A 40 8.52 12.43 12.93
N GLN A 41 7.89 11.25 12.86
CA GLN A 41 7.89 10.28 13.97
C GLN A 41 9.31 9.77 14.27
N ALA A 42 10.14 9.54 13.25
CA ALA A 42 11.51 9.07 13.41
C ALA A 42 12.41 10.12 14.10
N GLY A 43 12.01 11.40 14.10
CA GLY A 43 12.79 12.48 14.70
C GLY A 43 14.08 12.80 13.94
N VAL A 44 14.16 12.46 12.65
CA VAL A 44 15.32 12.68 11.78
C VAL A 44 15.10 13.95 10.94
N HIS A 45 16.19 14.63 10.55
CA HIS A 45 16.04 15.75 9.64
C HIS A 45 15.80 15.25 8.21
N ALA A 46 14.90 15.91 7.46
CA ALA A 46 14.53 15.48 6.11
C ALA A 46 15.73 15.43 5.14
N SER A 47 16.76 16.25 5.37
CA SER A 47 18.00 16.25 4.57
C SER A 47 18.99 15.14 4.94
N GLU A 48 18.74 14.38 6.02
CA GLU A 48 19.57 13.23 6.39
C GLU A 48 19.12 11.95 5.69
N VAL A 49 17.97 11.96 5.01
CA VAL A 49 17.50 10.83 4.20
C VAL A 49 18.34 10.73 2.94
N ASP A 50 18.97 9.57 2.73
CA ASP A 50 19.85 9.33 1.59
C ASP A 50 19.07 8.98 0.32
N GLU A 51 17.95 8.27 0.43
CA GLU A 51 17.09 7.89 -0.70
C GLU A 51 15.68 7.49 -0.22
N VAL A 52 14.67 7.67 -1.08
CA VAL A 52 13.29 7.21 -0.87
C VAL A 52 12.90 6.16 -1.90
N HIS A 53 12.48 4.98 -1.45
CA HIS A 53 11.92 3.93 -2.30
C HIS A 53 10.42 3.78 -2.08
N MET A 54 9.60 3.98 -3.11
CA MET A 54 8.15 3.76 -3.01
C MET A 54 7.64 2.79 -4.08
N GLY A 55 6.92 1.77 -3.63
CA GLY A 55 6.17 0.87 -4.48
C GLY A 55 4.90 1.53 -5.01
N CYS A 56 4.63 1.40 -6.31
CA CYS A 56 3.37 1.84 -6.94
C CYS A 56 3.12 1.01 -8.20
N CYS A 57 1.95 0.39 -8.33
CA CYS A 57 1.64 -0.50 -9.44
C CYS A 57 0.92 0.23 -10.56
N LEU A 58 -0.17 0.94 -10.23
CA LEU A 58 -1.06 1.56 -11.23
C LEU A 58 -0.54 2.93 -11.66
N MET A 59 0.58 2.96 -12.37
CA MET A 59 1.29 4.20 -12.70
C MET A 59 0.73 4.99 -13.89
N ALA A 60 -0.27 4.47 -14.62
CA ALA A 60 -0.78 5.17 -15.80
C ALA A 60 -1.46 6.49 -15.42
N GLY A 61 -1.04 7.59 -16.05
CA GLY A 61 -1.62 8.91 -15.82
C GLY A 61 -1.17 9.62 -14.53
N ILE A 62 -0.37 8.97 -13.67
CA ILE A 62 0.15 9.58 -12.43
C ILE A 62 1.25 10.63 -12.70
N GLY A 63 1.86 10.62 -13.87
CA GLY A 63 2.97 11.51 -14.24
C GLY A 63 4.35 10.92 -13.92
N GLN A 64 5.40 11.71 -14.15
CA GLN A 64 6.79 11.23 -14.04
C GLN A 64 7.17 10.93 -12.59
N ALA A 65 7.87 9.80 -12.37
CA ALA A 65 8.50 9.41 -11.11
C ALA A 65 7.59 9.59 -9.86
N PRO A 66 6.53 8.77 -9.69
CA PRO A 66 5.59 8.89 -8.56
C PRO A 66 6.26 8.99 -7.18
N ALA A 67 7.31 8.20 -6.89
CA ALA A 67 8.06 8.26 -5.64
C ALA A 67 8.70 9.63 -5.40
N ARG A 68 9.20 10.28 -6.47
CA ARG A 68 9.76 11.63 -6.40
C ARG A 68 8.66 12.67 -6.15
N GLN A 69 7.49 12.52 -6.77
CA GLN A 69 6.35 13.39 -6.48
C GLN A 69 5.96 13.30 -5.00
N ALA A 70 5.91 12.08 -4.43
CA ALA A 70 5.60 11.85 -3.03
C ALA A 70 6.66 12.43 -2.08
N LEU A 71 7.95 12.25 -2.40
CA LEU A 71 9.09 12.82 -1.67
C LEU A 71 8.98 14.35 -1.58
N ILE A 72 8.78 15.03 -2.72
CA ILE A 72 8.71 16.49 -2.77
C ILE A 72 7.48 17.00 -2.02
N ALA A 73 6.32 16.39 -2.25
CA ALA A 73 5.09 16.75 -1.53
C ALA A 73 5.14 16.42 -0.03
N ALA A 74 6.04 15.53 0.41
CA ALA A 74 6.31 15.28 1.83
C ALA A 74 7.18 16.37 2.47
N GLY A 75 7.82 17.23 1.67
CA GLY A 75 8.71 18.29 2.13
C GLY A 75 10.17 17.88 2.25
N LEU A 76 10.58 16.75 1.64
CA LEU A 76 11.99 16.36 1.59
C LEU A 76 12.72 17.20 0.52
N PRO A 77 14.03 17.48 0.71
CA PRO A 77 14.79 18.31 -0.22
C PRO A 77 14.92 17.72 -1.62
N ASP A 78 15.05 18.59 -2.62
CA ASP A 78 15.27 18.20 -4.01
C ASP A 78 16.54 17.36 -4.22
N SER A 79 17.52 17.46 -3.32
CA SER A 79 18.76 16.68 -3.37
C SER A 79 18.56 15.19 -3.05
N VAL A 80 17.47 14.81 -2.39
CA VAL A 80 17.22 13.41 -2.00
C VAL A 80 16.69 12.63 -3.20
N PRO A 81 17.40 11.60 -3.71
CA PRO A 81 16.91 10.76 -4.80
C PRO A 81 15.67 9.95 -4.39
N ALA A 82 14.86 9.58 -5.38
CA ALA A 82 13.72 8.70 -5.18
C ALA A 82 13.56 7.71 -6.32
N THR A 83 13.21 6.48 -5.98
CA THR A 83 12.97 5.40 -6.94
C THR A 83 11.56 4.87 -6.77
N THR A 84 10.82 4.82 -7.89
CA THR A 84 9.53 4.12 -7.97
C THR A 84 9.77 2.73 -8.52
N LEU A 85 9.18 1.71 -7.89
CA LEU A 85 9.25 0.34 -8.42
C LEU A 85 7.90 -0.35 -8.37
N THR A 86 7.76 -1.39 -9.20
CA THR A 86 6.64 -2.31 -9.13
C THR A 86 7.12 -3.75 -9.02
N LYS A 87 6.46 -4.49 -8.14
CA LYS A 87 6.45 -5.95 -8.01
C LYS A 87 5.01 -6.39 -7.69
N MET A 88 4.03 -5.78 -8.35
CA MET A 88 2.59 -5.95 -8.07
C MET A 88 2.28 -5.77 -6.57
N CYS A 89 1.44 -6.60 -5.97
CA CYS A 89 1.11 -6.53 -4.54
C CYS A 89 2.35 -6.55 -3.61
N GLY A 90 3.49 -7.07 -4.08
CA GLY A 90 4.75 -7.10 -3.33
C GLY A 90 5.58 -5.82 -3.39
N SER A 91 5.15 -4.77 -4.10
CA SER A 91 5.95 -3.56 -4.37
C SER A 91 6.41 -2.88 -3.08
N GLY A 92 5.49 -2.62 -2.15
CA GLY A 92 5.81 -1.95 -0.90
C GLY A 92 6.86 -2.71 -0.09
N MET A 93 6.67 -4.01 0.10
CA MET A 93 7.65 -4.85 0.81
C MET A 93 8.97 -5.01 0.05
N LYS A 94 8.96 -5.00 -1.28
CA LYS A 94 10.19 -5.06 -2.07
C LYS A 94 11.05 -3.81 -1.87
N THR A 95 10.45 -2.64 -1.68
CA THR A 95 11.21 -1.42 -1.35
C THR A 95 11.95 -1.56 -0.01
N VAL A 96 11.29 -2.14 1.01
CA VAL A 96 11.89 -2.38 2.33
C VAL A 96 13.06 -3.36 2.22
N MET A 97 12.92 -4.41 1.40
CA MET A 97 14.02 -5.36 1.14
C MET A 97 15.22 -4.67 0.45
N LEU A 98 14.98 -3.80 -0.54
CA LEU A 98 16.06 -3.07 -1.20
C LEU A 98 16.74 -2.08 -0.25
N ALA A 99 15.96 -1.37 0.57
CA ALA A 99 16.51 -0.45 1.56
C ALA A 99 17.34 -1.18 2.62
N HIS A 100 16.85 -2.33 3.09
CA HIS A 100 17.63 -3.21 3.97
C HIS A 100 18.98 -3.59 3.35
N ASP A 101 18.99 -4.04 2.09
CA ASP A 101 20.21 -4.47 1.42
C ASP A 101 21.19 -3.29 1.17
N GLN A 102 20.68 -2.11 0.81
CA GLN A 102 21.49 -0.89 0.68
C GLN A 102 22.14 -0.46 2.00
N LEU A 103 21.40 -0.55 3.12
CA LEU A 103 21.92 -0.24 4.45
C LEU A 103 23.02 -1.22 4.87
N LEU A 104 22.84 -2.51 4.62
CA LEU A 104 23.87 -3.53 4.89
C LEU A 104 25.09 -3.37 3.99
N ALA A 105 24.91 -2.97 2.74
CA ALA A 105 26.00 -2.69 1.81
C ALA A 105 26.79 -1.43 2.20
N GLY A 106 26.23 -0.56 3.05
CA GLY A 106 26.83 0.71 3.43
C GLY A 106 26.71 1.80 2.36
N SER A 107 25.91 1.56 1.31
CA SER A 107 25.65 2.55 0.25
C SER A 107 24.71 3.68 0.70
N ALA A 108 23.98 3.47 1.79
CA ALA A 108 23.15 4.45 2.46
C ALA A 108 23.22 4.24 3.99
N SER A 109 22.86 5.26 4.75
CA SER A 109 22.78 5.25 6.21
C SER A 109 21.37 5.46 6.74
N LEU A 110 20.50 6.16 6.02
CA LEU A 110 19.11 6.40 6.40
C LEU A 110 18.22 6.40 5.15
N LEU A 111 17.21 5.53 5.13
CA LEU A 111 16.32 5.36 3.98
C LEU A 111 14.86 5.47 4.39
N VAL A 112 14.04 5.97 3.47
CA VAL A 112 12.57 5.81 3.55
C VAL A 112 12.15 4.75 2.54
N ALA A 113 11.35 3.78 2.98
CA ALA A 113 10.84 2.72 2.12
C ALA A 113 9.35 2.48 2.38
N GLY A 114 8.58 2.18 1.33
CA GLY A 114 7.16 1.94 1.50
C GLY A 114 6.42 1.69 0.19
N GLY A 115 5.12 1.95 0.20
CA GLY A 115 4.25 1.81 -0.97
C GLY A 115 3.10 2.78 -0.94
N MET A 116 2.55 3.07 -2.10
CA MET A 116 1.40 3.96 -2.26
C MET A 116 0.58 3.51 -3.47
N GLU A 117 -0.73 3.58 -3.33
CA GLU A 117 -1.65 3.23 -4.40
C GLU A 117 -2.92 4.05 -4.31
N SER A 118 -3.51 4.36 -5.46
CA SER A 118 -4.83 4.96 -5.58
C SER A 118 -5.57 4.26 -6.71
N MET A 119 -6.13 3.10 -6.42
CA MET A 119 -6.90 2.31 -7.39
C MET A 119 -8.12 3.09 -7.90
N THR A 120 -8.70 3.97 -7.09
CA THR A 120 -9.80 4.87 -7.49
C THR A 120 -9.43 5.82 -8.64
N GLN A 121 -8.15 6.16 -8.80
CA GLN A 121 -7.67 7.11 -9.81
C GLN A 121 -7.15 6.44 -11.08
N SER A 122 -7.23 5.11 -11.18
CA SER A 122 -6.80 4.40 -12.39
C SER A 122 -7.63 4.84 -13.59
N PRO A 123 -7.02 5.31 -14.69
CA PRO A 123 -7.76 5.74 -15.87
C PRO A 123 -8.30 4.55 -16.68
N TYR A 124 -9.11 4.85 -17.69
CA TYR A 124 -9.29 3.95 -18.82
C TYR A 124 -8.25 4.24 -19.91
N LEU A 125 -7.77 3.21 -20.60
CA LEU A 125 -6.81 3.27 -21.68
C LEU A 125 -7.49 3.11 -23.04
N LEU A 126 -7.01 3.84 -24.04
CA LEU A 126 -7.43 3.74 -25.44
C LEU A 126 -6.21 3.42 -26.32
N PRO A 127 -5.83 2.13 -26.47
CA PRO A 127 -4.54 1.75 -27.07
C PRO A 127 -4.31 2.28 -28.48
N ALA A 128 -5.37 2.25 -29.30
CA ALA A 128 -5.31 2.67 -30.70
C ALA A 128 -5.48 4.19 -30.89
N ALA A 129 -5.70 4.98 -29.83
CA ALA A 129 -5.95 6.42 -29.97
C ALA A 129 -4.76 7.18 -30.55
N ARG A 130 -3.53 6.75 -30.24
CA ARG A 130 -2.32 7.42 -30.74
C ARG A 130 -2.07 7.19 -32.23
N SER A 131 -2.26 5.97 -32.72
CA SER A 131 -2.04 5.60 -34.13
C SER A 131 -3.27 5.81 -35.01
N GLY A 132 -4.45 5.98 -34.40
CA GLY A 132 -5.75 6.00 -35.08
C GLY A 132 -6.35 4.60 -35.23
N GLN A 133 -7.68 4.51 -35.11
CA GLN A 133 -8.44 3.24 -35.25
C GLN A 133 -8.83 2.90 -36.69
N ARG A 134 -8.62 3.84 -37.63
CA ARG A 134 -9.01 3.77 -39.06
C ARG A 134 -10.52 3.59 -39.30
N LEU A 135 -11.10 2.43 -38.99
CA LEU A 135 -12.52 2.11 -39.20
C LEU A 135 -12.93 0.92 -38.31
N GLY A 136 -14.10 0.98 -37.66
CA GLY A 136 -14.66 -0.10 -36.85
C GLY A 136 -14.72 0.22 -35.35
N HIS A 137 -15.14 -0.77 -34.54
CA HIS A 137 -15.21 -0.64 -33.09
C HIS A 137 -13.82 -0.69 -32.45
N GLY A 138 -13.62 0.13 -31.40
CA GLY A 138 -12.42 0.13 -30.58
C GLY A 138 -12.67 -0.41 -29.18
N GLN A 139 -11.58 -0.69 -28.45
CA GLN A 139 -11.63 -1.14 -27.07
C GLN A 139 -11.23 -0.01 -26.12
N MET A 140 -11.99 0.13 -25.04
CA MET A 140 -11.64 0.91 -23.86
C MET A 140 -11.26 -0.06 -22.75
N ILE A 141 -10.04 0.06 -22.24
CA ILE A 141 -9.46 -0.90 -21.29
C ILE A 141 -9.41 -0.26 -19.91
N ASP A 142 -9.90 -0.96 -18.88
CA ASP A 142 -9.76 -0.54 -17.49
C ASP A 142 -8.31 -0.77 -17.04
N HIS A 143 -7.56 0.30 -16.73
CA HIS A 143 -6.15 0.21 -16.35
C HIS A 143 -5.94 -0.60 -15.06
N MET A 144 -6.81 -0.44 -14.06
CA MET A 144 -6.69 -1.15 -12.80
C MET A 144 -6.84 -2.65 -13.00
N PHE A 145 -7.80 -3.05 -13.84
CA PHE A 145 -7.96 -4.45 -14.18
C PHE A 145 -6.75 -4.94 -14.99
N PHE A 146 -6.40 -4.25 -16.06
CA PHE A 146 -5.39 -4.71 -17.01
C PHE A 146 -3.97 -4.77 -16.41
N ASP A 147 -3.54 -3.74 -15.69
CA ASP A 147 -2.17 -3.66 -15.15
C ASP A 147 -2.07 -4.07 -13.67
N GLY A 148 -3.20 -4.36 -13.00
CA GLY A 148 -3.21 -4.66 -11.57
C GLY A 148 -3.91 -5.96 -11.16
N LEU A 149 -4.99 -6.36 -11.85
CA LEU A 149 -5.88 -7.44 -11.38
C LEU A 149 -6.10 -8.57 -12.39
N GLN A 150 -5.52 -8.49 -13.58
CA GLN A 150 -5.55 -9.52 -14.61
C GLN A 150 -4.17 -10.16 -14.75
N ASP A 151 -4.16 -11.48 -14.96
CA ASP A 151 -2.94 -12.18 -15.30
C ASP A 151 -2.53 -11.83 -16.74
N ALA A 152 -1.26 -11.52 -16.93
CA ALA A 152 -0.76 -11.06 -18.23
C ALA A 152 -0.68 -12.19 -19.27
N TYR A 153 -0.77 -13.46 -18.85
CA TYR A 153 -0.58 -14.61 -19.72
C TYR A 153 -1.91 -15.21 -20.17
N ASP A 154 -2.88 -15.37 -19.26
CA ASP A 154 -4.19 -15.95 -19.58
C ASP A 154 -5.36 -14.95 -19.57
N GLY A 155 -5.12 -13.70 -19.12
CA GLY A 155 -6.11 -12.63 -19.11
C GLY A 155 -7.21 -12.78 -18.05
N GLN A 156 -7.12 -13.78 -17.17
CA GLN A 156 -8.10 -14.00 -16.11
C GLN A 156 -7.87 -13.03 -14.95
N LEU A 157 -8.95 -12.70 -14.24
CA LEU A 157 -8.84 -11.94 -13.01
C LEU A 157 -8.17 -12.76 -11.91
N MET A 158 -7.42 -12.11 -11.02
CA MET A 158 -6.76 -12.75 -9.88
C MET A 158 -7.68 -13.66 -9.05
N GLY A 159 -8.95 -13.29 -8.93
CA GLY A 159 -9.96 -14.10 -8.23
C GLY A 159 -10.25 -15.47 -8.85
N VAL A 160 -10.06 -15.63 -10.16
CA VAL A 160 -10.18 -16.93 -10.84
C VAL A 160 -9.07 -17.88 -10.38
N HIS A 161 -7.86 -17.37 -10.16
CA HIS A 161 -6.77 -18.16 -9.59
C HIS A 161 -6.99 -18.47 -8.11
N ALA A 162 -7.63 -17.56 -7.36
CA ALA A 162 -8.04 -17.85 -5.98
C ALA A 162 -9.06 -19.00 -5.92
N GLU A 163 -10.01 -19.09 -6.86
CA GLU A 163 -10.92 -20.23 -6.98
C GLU A 163 -10.19 -21.54 -7.29
N ALA A 164 -9.21 -21.49 -8.21
CA ALA A 164 -8.40 -22.66 -8.55
C ALA A 164 -7.65 -23.20 -7.32
N ILE A 165 -7.02 -22.31 -6.54
CA ILE A 165 -6.34 -22.67 -5.30
C ILE A 165 -7.32 -23.18 -4.25
N ALA A 166 -8.48 -22.54 -4.08
CA ALA A 166 -9.49 -23.01 -3.13
C ALA A 166 -9.95 -24.43 -3.45
N LYS A 167 -10.15 -24.74 -4.74
CA LYS A 167 -10.51 -26.09 -5.19
C LYS A 167 -9.37 -27.09 -5.00
N GLU A 168 -8.14 -26.74 -5.36
CA GLU A 168 -6.97 -27.61 -5.23
C GLU A 168 -6.67 -27.96 -3.76
N MET A 169 -6.75 -26.97 -2.88
CA MET A 169 -6.47 -27.12 -1.45
C MET A 169 -7.68 -27.63 -0.64
N GLY A 170 -8.86 -27.73 -1.27
CA GLY A 170 -10.09 -28.18 -0.62
C GLY A 170 -10.70 -27.17 0.37
N PHE A 171 -10.43 -25.87 0.22
CA PHE A 171 -11.00 -24.83 1.08
C PHE A 171 -12.48 -24.61 0.76
N THR A 172 -13.34 -24.96 1.71
CA THR A 172 -14.78 -24.83 1.56
C THR A 172 -15.21 -23.36 1.64
N ARG A 173 -16.36 -23.05 1.03
CA ARG A 173 -17.00 -21.73 1.14
C ARG A 173 -17.20 -21.30 2.60
N ALA A 174 -17.59 -22.24 3.47
CA ALA A 174 -17.84 -21.97 4.88
C ALA A 174 -16.55 -21.58 5.63
N GLU A 175 -15.41 -22.20 5.32
CA GLU A 175 -14.10 -21.84 5.91
C GLU A 175 -13.64 -20.46 5.44
N GLN A 176 -13.81 -20.16 4.15
CA GLN A 176 -13.48 -18.85 3.58
C GLN A 176 -14.32 -17.74 4.24
N ASP A 177 -15.63 -17.94 4.38
CA ASP A 177 -16.53 -16.99 5.04
C ASP A 177 -16.23 -16.86 6.54
N ALA A 178 -15.91 -17.95 7.23
CA ALA A 178 -15.52 -17.92 8.64
C ALA A 178 -14.22 -17.11 8.84
N TYR A 179 -13.25 -17.25 7.94
CA TYR A 179 -12.04 -16.45 7.97
C TYR A 179 -12.32 -14.97 7.70
N ALA A 180 -13.14 -14.67 6.67
CA ALA A 180 -13.55 -13.31 6.35
C ALA A 180 -14.28 -12.63 7.52
N LEU A 181 -15.21 -13.34 8.16
CA LEU A 181 -15.94 -12.87 9.34
C LEU A 181 -14.98 -12.55 10.50
N ALA A 182 -14.07 -13.47 10.81
CA ALA A 182 -13.09 -13.26 11.86
C ALA A 182 -12.16 -12.08 11.54
N SER A 183 -11.81 -11.88 10.27
CA SER A 183 -11.00 -10.74 9.81
C SER A 183 -11.73 -9.41 10.04
N VAL A 184 -12.98 -9.31 9.62
CA VAL A 184 -13.83 -8.10 9.81
C VAL A 184 -14.00 -7.80 11.30
N GLN A 185 -14.32 -8.80 12.11
CA GLN A 185 -14.49 -8.62 13.56
C GLN A 185 -13.21 -8.12 14.24
N ARG A 186 -12.04 -8.67 13.88
CA ARG A 186 -10.75 -8.18 14.38
C ARG A 186 -10.47 -6.74 13.95
N ALA A 187 -10.75 -6.40 12.69
CA ALA A 187 -10.56 -5.04 12.19
C ALA A 187 -11.49 -4.04 12.89
N GLN A 188 -12.77 -4.39 13.08
CA GLN A 188 -13.73 -3.57 13.82
C GLN A 188 -13.32 -3.38 15.28
N ALA A 189 -12.84 -4.43 15.95
CA ALA A 189 -12.32 -4.35 17.31
C ALA A 189 -11.05 -3.48 17.40
N ALA A 190 -10.14 -3.57 16.42
CA ALA A 190 -8.93 -2.75 16.36
C ALA A 190 -9.25 -1.27 16.14
N VAL A 191 -10.22 -0.95 15.28
CA VAL A 191 -10.72 0.42 15.11
C VAL A 191 -11.39 0.92 16.39
N ALA A 192 -12.30 0.15 16.99
CA ALA A 192 -13.03 0.54 18.19
C ALA A 192 -12.13 0.73 19.42
N SER A 193 -11.07 -0.07 19.55
CA SER A 193 -10.08 0.07 20.63
C SER A 193 -9.02 1.14 20.38
N GLY A 194 -8.99 1.74 19.18
CA GLY A 194 -7.98 2.72 18.80
C GLY A 194 -6.60 2.12 18.51
N ALA A 195 -6.49 0.81 18.30
CA ALA A 195 -5.22 0.12 18.06
C ALA A 195 -4.44 0.68 16.85
N PHE A 196 -5.16 1.19 15.83
CA PHE A 196 -4.55 1.77 14.63
C PHE A 196 -4.21 3.26 14.74
N VAL A 197 -4.67 3.97 15.78
CA VAL A 197 -4.47 5.43 15.90
C VAL A 197 -2.99 5.80 15.83
N ARG A 198 -2.12 4.95 16.40
CA ARG A 198 -0.69 5.20 16.40
C ARG A 198 -0.04 5.01 15.04
N GLU A 199 -0.51 4.11 14.18
CA GLU A 199 0.13 3.86 12.88
C GLU A 199 -0.46 4.70 11.74
N ILE A 200 -1.63 5.32 11.96
CA ILE A 200 -2.31 6.13 10.94
C ILE A 200 -1.77 7.57 10.90
N ALA A 201 -1.13 7.92 9.80
CA ALA A 201 -0.85 9.28 9.36
C ALA A 201 -2.14 9.96 8.88
N PRO A 202 -2.53 11.10 9.47
CA PRO A 202 -3.71 11.83 9.05
C PRO A 202 -3.52 12.46 7.66
N VAL A 203 -4.56 12.37 6.83
CA VAL A 203 -4.60 12.99 5.50
C VAL A 203 -5.63 14.11 5.51
N THR A 204 -5.20 15.34 5.28
CA THR A 204 -6.12 16.49 5.16
C THR A 204 -6.55 16.66 3.71
N LEU A 205 -7.85 16.58 3.48
CA LEU A 205 -8.49 16.72 2.18
C LEU A 205 -9.20 18.07 2.09
N LYS A 206 -9.14 18.72 0.93
CA LYS A 206 -9.93 19.91 0.62
C LYS A 206 -11.11 19.52 -0.27
N VAL A 207 -12.30 19.46 0.31
CA VAL A 207 -13.54 19.13 -0.41
C VAL A 207 -14.40 20.38 -0.48
N LYS A 208 -14.59 20.94 -1.69
CA LYS A 208 -15.40 22.14 -1.93
C LYS A 208 -15.04 23.32 -1.00
N GLY A 209 -13.76 23.51 -0.73
CA GLY A 209 -13.25 24.58 0.14
C GLY A 209 -13.28 24.28 1.64
N VAL A 210 -13.82 23.14 2.07
CA VAL A 210 -13.81 22.68 3.46
C VAL A 210 -12.68 21.68 3.67
N GLU A 211 -11.90 21.87 4.72
CA GLU A 211 -10.87 20.91 5.13
C GLU A 211 -11.49 19.77 5.94
N ARG A 212 -11.19 18.54 5.56
CA ARG A 212 -11.57 17.32 6.27
C ARG A 212 -10.33 16.47 6.50
N THR A 213 -10.06 16.14 7.76
CA THR A 213 -9.00 15.18 8.11
C THR A 213 -9.56 13.76 8.08
N VAL A 214 -8.84 12.87 7.40
CA VAL A 214 -9.12 11.43 7.34
C VAL A 214 -8.03 10.69 8.11
N ASN A 215 -8.43 9.93 9.12
CA ASN A 215 -7.54 9.21 10.03
C ASN A 215 -8.13 7.89 10.56
N VAL A 216 -9.16 7.35 9.90
CA VAL A 216 -9.80 6.08 10.24
C VAL A 216 -9.96 5.25 8.95
N ASP A 217 -9.65 3.95 9.03
CA ASP A 217 -9.88 3.02 7.92
C ASP A 217 -11.37 2.94 7.59
N GLU A 218 -11.72 3.06 6.31
CA GLU A 218 -13.11 3.19 5.86
C GLU A 218 -13.86 1.85 5.88
N THR A 219 -13.23 0.81 5.34
CA THR A 219 -13.86 -0.48 5.05
C THR A 219 -14.40 -1.22 6.29
N PRO A 220 -13.67 -1.31 7.44
CA PRO A 220 -14.17 -2.07 8.59
C PRO A 220 -15.53 -1.58 9.13
N GLY A 221 -15.78 -0.27 9.10
CA GLY A 221 -17.05 0.32 9.53
C GLY A 221 -18.21 0.10 8.55
N GLN A 222 -17.92 -0.21 7.29
CA GLN A 222 -18.93 -0.46 6.25
C GLN A 222 -19.30 -1.94 6.12
N CYS A 223 -18.45 -2.85 6.61
CA CYS A 223 -18.69 -4.28 6.54
C CYS A 223 -19.94 -4.69 7.34
N LYS A 224 -20.74 -5.59 6.76
CA LYS A 224 -21.93 -6.18 7.40
C LYS A 224 -21.71 -7.69 7.61
N PRO A 225 -21.20 -8.11 8.78
CA PRO A 225 -20.92 -9.51 9.10
C PRO A 225 -22.02 -10.50 8.70
N ASP A 226 -23.27 -10.18 9.04
CA ASP A 226 -24.44 -11.05 8.78
C ASP A 226 -24.73 -11.26 7.29
N LYS A 227 -24.16 -10.43 6.41
CA LYS A 227 -24.34 -10.55 4.96
C LYS A 227 -23.31 -11.45 4.30
N ILE A 228 -22.17 -11.71 4.95
CA ILE A 228 -21.06 -12.49 4.36
C ILE A 228 -21.53 -13.86 3.84
N PRO A 229 -22.28 -14.68 4.60
CA PRO A 229 -22.73 -16.00 4.12
C PRO A 229 -23.68 -15.95 2.92
N THR A 230 -24.33 -14.81 2.70
CA THR A 230 -25.34 -14.62 1.65
C THR A 230 -24.76 -14.10 0.34
N LEU A 231 -23.47 -13.75 0.32
CA LEU A 231 -22.83 -13.21 -0.87
C LEU A 231 -22.73 -14.25 -1.98
N LYS A 232 -22.99 -13.79 -3.20
CA LYS A 232 -22.80 -14.58 -4.42
C LYS A 232 -21.29 -14.70 -4.72
N PRO A 233 -20.88 -15.81 -5.34
CA PRO A 233 -19.52 -15.92 -5.87
C PRO A 233 -19.20 -14.79 -6.85
N ALA A 234 -17.96 -14.31 -6.83
CA ALA A 234 -17.53 -13.13 -7.59
C ALA A 234 -16.87 -13.46 -8.94
N PHE A 235 -16.34 -14.68 -9.09
CA PHE A 235 -15.47 -15.04 -10.22
C PHE A 235 -15.94 -16.26 -11.04
N GLY A 236 -17.09 -16.83 -10.70
CA GLY A 236 -17.72 -17.94 -11.43
C GLY A 236 -19.05 -18.34 -10.80
N ALA A 237 -20.00 -18.86 -11.59
CA ALA A 237 -21.35 -19.18 -11.09
C ALA A 237 -21.36 -20.20 -9.94
N ASP A 238 -20.49 -21.21 -10.04
CA ASP A 238 -20.32 -22.27 -9.04
C ASP A 238 -19.08 -22.03 -8.14
N GLY A 239 -18.61 -20.79 -8.08
CA GLY A 239 -17.43 -20.40 -7.31
C GLY A 239 -17.66 -20.41 -5.79
N SER A 240 -16.56 -20.34 -5.05
CA SER A 240 -16.52 -20.24 -3.59
C SER A 240 -16.06 -18.87 -3.10
N VAL A 241 -15.30 -18.14 -3.91
CA VAL A 241 -14.72 -16.83 -3.58
C VAL A 241 -15.77 -15.75 -3.77
N THR A 242 -15.95 -14.90 -2.76
CA THR A 242 -16.90 -13.79 -2.77
C THR A 242 -16.20 -12.46 -2.57
N ALA A 243 -16.96 -11.36 -2.69
CA ALA A 243 -16.45 -10.03 -2.35
C ALA A 243 -15.96 -9.92 -0.90
N ALA A 244 -16.49 -10.71 0.04
CA ALA A 244 -16.05 -10.68 1.45
C ALA A 244 -14.79 -11.52 1.71
N SER A 245 -14.56 -12.60 0.95
CA SER A 245 -13.34 -13.41 1.05
C SER A 245 -12.22 -12.93 0.12
N SER A 246 -12.43 -11.82 -0.59
CA SER A 246 -11.45 -11.19 -1.48
C SER A 246 -10.83 -9.94 -0.84
N ALA A 247 -9.62 -9.60 -1.29
CA ALA A 247 -9.04 -8.29 -0.99
C ALA A 247 -9.88 -7.17 -1.63
N SER A 248 -9.97 -6.03 -0.96
CA SER A 248 -10.73 -4.87 -1.45
C SER A 248 -9.91 -4.04 -2.42
N ILE A 249 -10.57 -3.46 -3.42
CA ILE A 249 -10.01 -2.35 -4.21
C ILE A 249 -9.94 -1.13 -3.28
N SER A 250 -8.75 -0.58 -3.09
CA SER A 250 -8.48 0.37 -2.01
C SER A 250 -7.47 1.43 -2.40
N ASP A 251 -7.51 2.54 -1.68
CA ASP A 251 -6.53 3.64 -1.78
C ASP A 251 -5.78 3.78 -0.46
N GLY A 252 -4.46 3.96 -0.51
CA GLY A 252 -3.66 4.17 0.69
C GLY A 252 -2.16 4.19 0.43
N ALA A 253 -1.40 4.56 1.45
CA ALA A 253 0.06 4.49 1.43
C ALA A 253 0.64 4.12 2.79
N ALA A 254 1.87 3.60 2.79
CA ALA A 254 2.65 3.32 3.98
C ALA A 254 4.13 3.66 3.73
N ALA A 255 4.82 4.13 4.77
CA ALA A 255 6.23 4.49 4.75
C ALA A 255 6.90 4.08 6.07
N LEU A 256 8.11 3.55 5.95
CA LEU A 256 9.00 3.18 7.05
C LEU A 256 10.29 3.98 6.92
N VAL A 257 10.85 4.38 8.06
CA VAL A 257 12.20 4.96 8.15
C VAL A 257 13.15 3.89 8.69
N LEU A 258 14.21 3.60 7.93
CA LEU A 258 15.11 2.48 8.14
C LEU A 258 16.55 2.95 8.29
N THR A 259 17.28 2.39 9.25
CA THR A 259 18.72 2.62 9.43
C THR A 259 19.39 1.39 10.06
N ARG A 260 20.70 1.40 10.26
CA ARG A 260 21.40 0.36 11.05
C ARG A 260 21.33 0.68 12.54
N ASP A 261 21.30 -0.35 13.40
CA ASP A 261 21.30 -0.17 14.87
C ASP A 261 22.51 0.65 15.34
N SER A 262 23.68 0.45 14.72
CA SER A 262 24.89 1.23 14.98
C SER A 262 24.73 2.72 14.63
N THR A 263 24.14 3.04 13.48
CA THR A 263 23.85 4.41 13.05
C THR A 263 22.81 5.07 13.95
N ALA A 264 21.73 4.36 14.30
CA ALA A 264 20.71 4.87 15.21
C ALA A 264 21.33 5.27 16.56
N ARG A 265 22.20 4.42 17.13
CA ARG A 265 22.90 4.71 18.39
C ARG A 265 23.87 5.88 18.29
N SER A 266 24.62 6.01 17.19
CA SER A 266 25.59 7.10 17.04
C SER A 266 24.94 8.46 16.81
N ARG A 267 23.70 8.47 16.33
CA ARG A 267 22.88 9.67 16.06
C ARG A 267 21.83 9.95 17.14
N ASP A 268 21.80 9.17 18.21
CA ASP A 268 20.76 9.21 19.26
C ASP A 268 19.31 9.03 18.73
N TRP A 269 19.14 8.36 17.59
CA TRP A 269 17.84 7.99 17.06
C TRP A 269 17.31 6.75 17.76
N ARG A 270 16.02 6.74 18.04
CA ARG A 270 15.36 5.64 18.77
C ARG A 270 14.55 4.78 17.79
N PRO A 271 14.76 3.46 17.78
CA PRO A 271 13.84 2.54 17.10
C PRO A 271 12.42 2.73 17.61
N ASP A 272 11.43 2.50 16.74
CA ASP A 272 10.03 2.73 17.07
C ASP A 272 9.62 1.84 18.28
N PRO A 273 9.30 2.44 19.45
CA PRO A 273 8.92 1.69 20.65
C PRO A 273 7.62 0.90 20.46
N ALA A 274 6.89 1.20 19.38
CA ALA A 274 5.70 0.50 18.96
C ALA A 274 5.92 -0.94 18.52
N LEU A 275 7.09 -1.19 17.97
CA LEU A 275 7.44 -2.43 17.32
C LEU A 275 8.07 -3.32 18.39
N ASN A 276 7.58 -4.56 18.48
CA ASN A 276 8.25 -5.52 19.34
C ASN A 276 9.69 -5.76 18.83
N PRO A 277 10.62 -6.30 19.65
CA PRO A 277 12.02 -6.45 19.25
C PRO A 277 12.26 -7.27 17.97
N ARG A 278 11.31 -8.13 17.58
CA ARG A 278 11.36 -8.89 16.32
C ARG A 278 10.85 -8.08 15.12
N GLN A 279 9.87 -7.21 15.33
CA GLN A 279 9.37 -6.29 14.30
C GLN A 279 10.35 -5.15 14.06
N ALA A 280 10.98 -4.64 15.12
CA ALA A 280 11.92 -3.53 15.05
C ALA A 280 13.26 -3.89 14.38
N ARG A 281 13.57 -5.19 14.21
CA ARG A 281 14.81 -5.68 13.62
C ARG A 281 14.50 -6.51 12.39
N LEU A 282 14.89 -6.00 11.21
CA LEU A 282 14.86 -6.77 9.97
C LEU A 282 16.10 -7.69 9.94
N ALA A 283 16.11 -8.72 10.77
CA ALA A 283 17.17 -9.72 10.75
C ALA A 283 16.74 -10.91 9.88
N ARG A 284 17.59 -11.32 8.93
CA ARG A 284 17.47 -12.68 8.37
C ARG A 284 17.69 -13.66 9.52
N ARG A 285 16.77 -14.61 9.70
CA ARG A 285 17.10 -15.81 10.47
C ARG A 285 18.22 -16.52 9.70
N PRO A 286 19.31 -16.94 10.39
CA PRO A 286 20.34 -17.78 9.76
C PRO A 286 19.74 -19.09 9.25
#